data_AF-A0A1S2M537-F1
#
_entry.id   AF-A0A1S2M537-F1
#
_cell.length_a   1.000
_cell.length_b   1.000
_cell.length_c   1.000
_cell.angle_alpha   90.00
_cell.angle_beta   90.00
_cell.angle_gamma   90.00
#
_symmetry.space_group_name_H-M   'P 1'
#
loop_
_entity.id
_entity.type
_entity.pdbx_description
1 polymer ?
#
loop_
_entity_poly.entity_id
_entity_poly.type
_entity_poly.pdbx_seq_one_letter_code
_entity_poly.pdbx_strand_id
1 'polypeptide(L)'
;MRKLLKNQKGLTLIELLAVIVILGIIAAIAVPSIGGIISKTEDKAIVAEAIQIINAAKLDRAANGAAMKWTHTGKDNSRKLEEYLEKVDQNNTNYTVTRNGVEFSISGHPAVQKIGGTVDGSVTEKELNDFARDGKKKESDPDPND
;
A
#
# COMPACT_ATOMS: atom_id res chain seq x y z
N MET A 1 -2.95 -28.85 -59.42
CA MET A 1 -2.91 -28.63 -57.95
C MET A 1 -1.45 -28.46 -57.51
N ARG A 2 -1.05 -27.28 -57.05
CA ARG A 2 0.31 -27.00 -56.55
C ARG A 2 0.43 -27.53 -55.12
N LYS A 3 1.31 -28.50 -54.88
CA LYS A 3 1.70 -28.95 -53.54
C LYS A 3 2.71 -27.95 -52.96
N LEU A 4 2.27 -27.12 -52.02
CA LEU A 4 3.14 -26.34 -51.16
C LEU A 4 3.76 -27.29 -50.12
N LEU A 5 4.91 -27.89 -50.46
CA LEU A 5 5.72 -28.63 -49.50
C LEU A 5 6.35 -27.62 -48.54
N LYS A 6 5.74 -27.48 -47.35
CA LYS A 6 6.27 -26.67 -46.25
C LYS A 6 7.62 -27.25 -45.81
N ASN A 7 8.70 -26.50 -46.06
CA ASN A 7 10.01 -26.73 -45.45
C ASN A 7 9.92 -26.40 -43.96
N GLN A 8 9.55 -27.37 -43.15
CA GLN A 8 9.78 -27.35 -41.70
C GLN A 8 11.26 -27.68 -41.47
N LYS A 9 12.15 -26.73 -41.75
CA LYS A 9 13.55 -26.86 -41.31
C LYS A 9 13.54 -26.85 -39.78
N GLY A 10 13.88 -28.00 -39.20
CA GLY A 10 13.87 -28.19 -37.75
C GLY A 10 14.83 -27.21 -37.08
N LEU A 11 14.34 -26.52 -36.06
CA LEU A 11 15.17 -25.80 -35.11
C LEU A 11 16.18 -26.79 -34.52
N THR A 12 17.45 -26.40 -34.51
CA THR A 12 18.49 -27.23 -33.92
C THR A 12 18.43 -27.14 -32.40
N LEU A 13 18.76 -28.22 -31.68
CA LEU A 13 18.76 -28.21 -30.21
C LEU A 13 19.68 -27.12 -29.64
N ILE A 14 20.76 -26.77 -30.35
CA ILE A 14 21.70 -25.73 -29.96
C ILE A 14 21.08 -24.32 -30.01
N GLU A 15 20.21 -24.04 -30.98
CA GLU A 15 19.50 -22.76 -31.05
C GLU A 15 18.54 -22.60 -29.88
N LEU A 16 17.80 -23.65 -29.52
CA LEU A 16 16.95 -23.64 -28.33
C LEU A 16 17.77 -23.56 -27.03
N LEU A 17 18.92 -24.22 -26.98
CA LEU A 17 19.82 -24.18 -25.82
C LEU A 17 20.36 -22.77 -25.57
N ALA A 18 20.80 -22.06 -26.61
CA ALA A 18 21.30 -20.70 -26.47
C ALA A 18 20.23 -19.74 -25.92
N VAL A 19 18.97 -19.88 -26.35
CA VAL A 19 17.85 -19.05 -25.87
C VAL A 19 17.58 -19.28 -24.38
N ILE A 20 17.49 -20.53 -23.93
CA ILE A 20 17.20 -20.82 -22.52
C ILE A 20 18.34 -20.37 -21.59
N VAL A 21 19.60 -20.42 -22.06
CA VAL A 21 20.75 -19.91 -21.30
C VAL A 21 20.63 -18.40 -21.10
N ILE A 22 20.34 -17.65 -22.18
CA ILE A 22 20.17 -16.20 -22.09
C ILE A 22 18.98 -15.84 -21.19
N LEU A 23 17.83 -16.53 -21.34
CA LEU A 23 16.66 -16.33 -20.46
C LEU A 23 16.98 -16.64 -18.99
N GLY A 24 17.79 -17.67 -18.73
CA GLY A 24 18.24 -18.04 -17.39
C GLY A 24 19.09 -16.95 -16.72
N ILE A 25 20.03 -16.35 -17.46
CA ILE A 25 20.86 -15.25 -16.96
C ILE A 25 20.00 -14.01 -16.66
N ILE A 26 19.10 -13.64 -17.56
CA ILE A 26 18.18 -12.50 -17.35
C ILE A 26 17.29 -12.76 -16.13
N ALA A 27 16.70 -13.95 -16.02
CA ALA A 27 15.83 -14.31 -14.89
C ALA A 27 16.57 -14.26 -13.54
N ALA A 28 17.83 -14.70 -13.49
CA ALA A 28 18.64 -14.69 -12.27
C ALA A 28 18.84 -13.28 -11.69
N ILE A 29 18.99 -12.25 -12.54
CA ILE A 29 19.17 -10.85 -12.10
C ILE A 29 17.81 -10.15 -11.88
N ALA A 30 16.83 -10.46 -12.73
CA ALA A 30 15.53 -9.79 -12.71
C ALA A 30 14.68 -10.16 -11.48
N VAL A 31 14.63 -11.44 -11.10
CA VAL A 31 13.78 -11.94 -10.00
C VAL A 31 14.06 -11.24 -8.65
N PRO A 32 15.30 -11.15 -8.14
CA PRO A 32 15.56 -10.48 -6.86
C PRO A 32 15.24 -8.97 -6.91
N SER A 33 15.40 -8.33 -8.06
CA SER A 33 15.16 -6.89 -8.23
C SER A 33 13.68 -6.52 -8.21
N ILE A 34 12.80 -7.39 -8.72
CA ILE A 34 11.35 -7.15 -8.81
C ILE A 34 10.69 -7.25 -7.42
N GLY A 35 11.12 -8.17 -6.56
CA GLY A 35 10.51 -8.37 -5.24
C GLY A 35 10.58 -7.14 -4.33
N GLY A 36 11.71 -6.43 -4.32
CA GLY A 36 11.88 -5.22 -3.51
C GLY A 36 11.11 -3.99 -4.02
N ILE A 37 10.76 -3.96 -5.32
CA ILE A 37 9.95 -2.88 -5.91
C ILE A 37 8.46 -3.13 -5.60
N ILE A 38 8.02 -4.38 -5.67
CA ILE A 38 6.64 -4.77 -5.33
C ILE A 38 6.33 -4.40 -3.89
N SER A 39 7.18 -4.78 -2.93
CA SER A 39 6.93 -4.48 -1.50
C SER A 39 6.84 -2.99 -1.22
N LYS A 40 7.69 -2.17 -1.84
CA LYS A 40 7.61 -0.70 -1.73
C LYS A 40 6.34 -0.13 -2.35
N THR A 41 5.85 -0.74 -3.43
CA THR A 41 4.61 -0.34 -4.09
C THR A 41 3.40 -0.67 -3.22
N GLU A 42 3.40 -1.86 -2.61
CA GLU A 42 2.38 -2.28 -1.63
C GLU A 42 2.37 -1.37 -0.40
N ASP A 43 3.54 -1.07 0.18
CA ASP A 43 3.66 -0.18 1.33
C ASP A 43 3.11 1.23 1.02
N LYS A 44 3.40 1.76 -0.17
CA LYS A 44 2.85 3.05 -0.62
C LYS A 44 1.35 2.99 -0.85
N ALA A 45 0.81 1.88 -1.36
CA ALA A 45 -0.62 1.70 -1.53
C ALA A 45 -1.36 1.71 -0.18
N ILE A 46 -0.83 0.97 0.81
CA ILE A 46 -1.36 0.94 2.19
C ILE A 46 -1.35 2.34 2.82
N VAL A 47 -0.29 3.13 2.61
CA VAL A 47 -0.22 4.50 3.14
C VAL A 47 -1.20 5.43 2.41
N ALA A 48 -1.34 5.29 1.09
CA ALA A 48 -2.31 6.06 0.32
C ALA A 48 -3.76 5.77 0.76
N GLU A 49 -4.07 4.52 1.07
CA GLU A 49 -5.36 4.11 1.64
C GLU A 49 -5.63 4.82 2.98
N ALA A 50 -4.66 4.83 3.90
CA ALA A 50 -4.79 5.54 5.17
C ALA A 50 -5.06 7.06 4.98
N ILE A 51 -4.41 7.69 4.00
CA ILE A 51 -4.63 9.10 3.64
C ILE A 51 -6.06 9.30 3.11
N GLN A 52 -6.56 8.39 2.27
CA GLN A 52 -7.94 8.43 1.76
C GLN A 52 -8.96 8.31 2.91
N ILE A 53 -8.73 7.41 3.86
CA ILE A 53 -9.56 7.25 5.07
C ILE A 53 -9.60 8.55 5.89
N ILE A 54 -8.45 9.20 6.11
CA ILE A 54 -8.39 10.51 6.79
C ILE A 54 -9.15 11.58 6.01
N ASN A 55 -9.03 11.61 4.68
CA ASN A 55 -9.75 12.56 3.83
C ASN A 55 -11.26 12.35 3.89
N ALA A 56 -11.74 11.10 3.94
CA ALA A 56 -13.14 10.79 4.18
C ALA A 56 -13.61 11.32 5.54
N ALA A 57 -12.81 11.13 6.60
CA ALA A 57 -13.12 11.67 7.93
C ALA A 57 -13.19 13.21 7.94
N LYS A 58 -12.29 13.88 7.21
CA LYS A 58 -12.34 15.33 7.02
C LYS A 58 -13.61 15.77 6.31
N LEU A 59 -14.01 15.06 5.26
CA LEU A 59 -15.21 15.38 4.48
C LEU A 59 -16.47 15.19 5.33
N ASP A 60 -16.59 14.08 6.06
CA ASP A 60 -17.69 13.87 7.00
C ASP A 60 -17.74 14.95 8.06
N ARG A 61 -16.57 15.35 8.61
CA ARG A 61 -16.52 16.45 9.58
C ARG A 61 -16.98 17.78 8.97
N ALA A 62 -16.61 18.07 7.73
CA ALA A 62 -17.02 19.28 7.05
C ALA A 62 -18.53 19.31 6.78
N ALA A 63 -19.13 18.15 6.46
CA ALA A 63 -20.55 18.01 6.20
C ALA A 63 -21.42 18.00 7.49
N ASN A 64 -20.99 17.26 8.51
CA ASN A 64 -21.81 16.92 9.68
C ASN A 64 -21.31 17.55 11.00
N GLY A 65 -20.16 18.23 10.99
CA GLY A 65 -19.81 19.27 11.96
C GLY A 65 -19.82 18.90 13.45
N ALA A 66 -19.17 17.82 13.87
CA ALA A 66 -18.94 17.53 15.31
C ALA A 66 -17.99 16.35 15.57
N ALA A 67 -17.82 15.47 14.58
CA ALA A 67 -17.06 14.25 14.75
C ALA A 67 -15.57 14.55 15.03
N MET A 68 -15.04 13.88 16.06
CA MET A 68 -13.61 13.88 16.40
C MET A 68 -13.00 12.47 16.35
N LYS A 69 -13.84 11.46 16.13
CA LYS A 69 -13.45 10.05 16.08
C LYS A 69 -14.34 9.29 15.11
N TRP A 70 -13.73 8.46 14.28
CA TRP A 70 -14.38 7.54 13.34
C TRP A 70 -13.73 6.18 13.52
N THR A 71 -14.53 5.17 13.79
CA THR A 71 -14.02 3.81 14.05
C THR A 71 -14.71 2.84 13.11
N HIS A 72 -13.89 2.06 12.42
CA HIS A 72 -14.29 0.89 11.67
C HIS A 72 -13.80 -0.34 12.42
N THR A 73 -14.71 -1.18 12.90
CA THR A 73 -14.36 -2.45 13.55
C THR A 73 -15.29 -3.55 13.03
N GLY A 74 -14.78 -4.45 12.19
CA GLY A 74 -15.63 -5.54 11.71
C GLY A 74 -16.83 -5.04 10.89
N LYS A 75 -18.03 -5.48 11.29
CA LYS A 75 -19.31 -5.01 10.73
C LYS A 75 -19.89 -3.82 11.51
N ASP A 76 -19.23 -3.42 12.60
CA ASP A 76 -19.69 -2.34 13.48
C ASP A 76 -18.95 -1.04 13.12
N ASN A 77 -19.66 -0.17 12.41
CA ASN A 77 -19.12 1.10 11.93
C ASN A 77 -19.68 2.27 12.75
N SER A 78 -18.83 2.88 13.56
CA SER A 78 -19.15 4.13 14.25
C SER A 78 -18.86 5.29 13.29
N ARG A 79 -19.90 5.67 12.52
CA ARG A 79 -19.91 6.55 11.33
C ARG A 79 -19.36 5.90 10.07
N LYS A 80 -20.22 5.76 9.07
CA LYS A 80 -19.92 5.07 7.82
C LYS A 80 -19.08 5.95 6.91
N LEU A 81 -17.76 5.92 7.07
CA LEU A 81 -16.84 6.53 6.12
C LEU A 81 -16.88 5.82 4.75
N GLU A 82 -17.46 4.63 4.69
CA GLU A 82 -17.58 3.83 3.46
C GLU A 82 -18.39 4.54 2.37
N GLU A 83 -19.27 5.49 2.72
CA GLU A 83 -20.00 6.31 1.74
C GLU A 83 -19.07 7.30 1.00
N TYR A 84 -17.98 7.70 1.65
CA TYR A 84 -16.98 8.62 1.11
C TYR A 84 -15.74 7.91 0.55
N LEU A 85 -15.67 6.58 0.67
CA LEU A 85 -14.53 5.77 0.26
C LEU A 85 -14.92 4.91 -0.96
N GLU A 86 -14.31 5.20 -2.10
CA GLU A 86 -14.49 4.39 -3.30
C GLU A 86 -13.70 3.08 -3.18
N LYS A 87 -14.39 1.96 -2.88
CA LYS A 87 -13.82 0.61 -2.81
C LYS A 87 -12.41 0.56 -2.20
N VAL A 88 -12.26 1.14 -1.02
CA VAL A 88 -11.17 0.73 -0.12
C VAL A 88 -11.37 -0.77 0.07
N ASP A 89 -10.30 -1.55 -0.11
CA ASP A 89 -10.38 -3.01 -0.03
C ASP A 89 -11.05 -3.37 1.29
N GLN A 90 -12.31 -3.82 1.21
CA GLN A 90 -13.21 -3.96 2.36
C GLN A 90 -12.80 -5.12 3.28
N ASN A 91 -11.55 -5.56 3.17
CA ASN A 91 -10.86 -6.46 4.06
C ASN A 91 -10.61 -5.75 5.40
N ASN A 92 -11.70 -5.39 6.08
CA ASN A 92 -11.93 -5.64 7.50
C ASN A 92 -10.76 -5.28 8.40
N THR A 93 -10.12 -4.16 8.12
CA THR A 93 -8.97 -3.74 8.89
C THR A 93 -9.47 -2.73 9.89
N ASN A 94 -9.47 -3.12 11.15
CA ASN A 94 -9.97 -2.27 12.21
C ASN A 94 -9.13 -1.00 12.26
N TYR A 95 -9.73 0.16 12.03
CA TYR A 95 -9.03 1.44 12.10
C TYR A 95 -9.84 2.45 12.89
N THR A 96 -9.11 3.39 13.48
CA THR A 96 -9.70 4.55 14.13
C THR A 96 -9.01 5.81 13.65
N VAL A 97 -9.77 6.72 13.07
CA VAL A 97 -9.32 8.10 12.81
C VAL A 97 -9.70 8.95 14.01
N THR A 98 -8.74 9.68 14.55
CA THR A 98 -8.95 10.64 15.64
C THR A 98 -8.51 12.03 15.19
N ARG A 99 -9.23 13.05 15.61
CA ARG A 99 -8.86 14.46 15.41
C ARG A 99 -8.54 15.13 16.74
N ASN A 100 -7.31 15.64 16.85
CA ASN A 100 -6.85 16.43 17.99
C ASN A 100 -6.51 17.85 17.51
N GLY A 101 -7.26 18.86 17.94
CA GLY A 101 -7.05 20.23 17.49
C GLY A 101 -7.34 20.38 16.00
N VAL A 102 -6.31 20.53 15.15
CA VAL A 102 -6.41 20.54 13.67
C VAL A 102 -5.85 19.28 13.02
N GLU A 103 -5.16 18.45 13.80
CA GLU A 103 -4.44 17.29 13.31
C GLU A 103 -5.33 16.05 13.28
N PHE A 104 -5.18 15.25 12.23
CA PHE A 104 -5.83 13.95 12.09
C PHE A 104 -4.76 12.86 12.20
N SER A 105 -5.08 11.83 12.97
CA SER A 105 -4.26 10.63 13.08
C SER A 105 -5.09 9.37 12.85
N ILE A 106 -4.44 8.31 12.41
CA ILE A 106 -5.02 6.98 12.24
C ILE A 106 -4.29 5.97 13.12
N SER A 107 -5.05 5.07 13.76
CA SER A 107 -4.54 3.93 14.52
C SER A 107 -5.24 2.63 14.08
N GLY A 108 -4.64 1.48 14.39
CA GLY A 108 -5.14 0.15 14.01
C GLY A 108 -4.94 -0.24 12.54
N HIS A 109 -4.69 0.75 11.66
CA HIS A 109 -4.40 0.53 10.25
C HIS A 109 -2.94 0.06 10.00
N PRO A 110 -2.68 -0.86 9.05
CA PRO A 110 -1.35 -1.39 8.73
C PRO A 110 -0.32 -0.32 8.38
N ALA A 111 -0.77 0.81 7.82
CA ALA A 111 0.06 1.98 7.55
C ALA A 111 0.87 2.44 8.77
N VAL A 112 0.33 2.29 9.99
CA VAL A 112 1.00 2.65 11.25
C VAL A 112 2.35 1.95 11.36
N GLN A 113 2.37 0.63 11.18
CA GLN A 113 3.59 -0.17 11.27
C GLN A 113 4.52 0.08 10.08
N LYS A 114 3.97 0.30 8.87
CA LYS A 114 4.76 0.53 7.66
C LYS A 114 5.60 1.80 7.73
N ILE A 115 5.07 2.84 8.37
CA ILE A 115 5.83 4.07 8.58
C ILE A 115 6.66 4.04 9.87
N GLY A 116 6.74 2.93 10.61
CA GLY A 116 7.59 2.81 11.80
C GLY A 116 6.92 3.15 13.14
N GLY A 117 5.59 3.28 13.17
CA GLY A 117 4.83 3.34 14.42
C GLY A 117 4.69 1.97 15.09
N THR A 118 4.27 1.96 16.36
CA THR A 118 3.95 0.74 17.13
C THR A 118 2.57 0.18 16.72
N VAL A 119 2.31 -1.11 16.97
CA VAL A 119 1.02 -1.76 16.63
C VAL A 119 -0.18 -1.04 17.26
N ASP A 120 -0.04 -0.58 18.50
CA ASP A 120 -1.05 0.18 19.23
C ASP A 120 -0.91 1.70 19.04
N GLY A 121 0.05 2.12 18.22
CA GLY A 121 0.38 3.51 17.95
C GLY A 121 -0.63 4.20 17.03
N SER A 122 -0.48 5.51 16.93
CA SER A 122 -1.16 6.31 15.91
C SER A 122 -0.13 7.05 15.07
N VAL A 123 -0.50 7.33 13.84
CA VAL A 123 0.30 8.11 12.89
C VAL A 123 -0.51 9.27 12.37
N THR A 124 0.13 10.42 12.27
CA THR A 124 -0.51 11.66 11.82
C THR A 124 -0.59 11.67 10.30
N GLU A 125 -1.53 12.45 9.77
CA GLU A 125 -1.62 12.71 8.34
C GLU A 125 -0.32 13.28 7.76
N LYS A 126 0.38 14.12 8.54
CA LYS A 126 1.68 14.67 8.13
C LYS A 126 2.71 13.56 7.94
N GLU A 127 2.83 12.65 8.90
CA GLU A 127 3.76 11.51 8.83
C GLU A 127 3.45 10.58 7.65
N LEU A 128 2.16 10.33 7.38
CA LEU A 128 1.73 9.55 6.21
C LEU A 128 2.10 10.25 4.88
N ASN A 129 1.89 11.57 4.80
CA ASN A 129 2.26 12.35 3.62
C ASN A 129 3.78 12.42 3.42
N ASP A 130 4.55 12.53 4.50
CA ASP A 130 6.02 12.53 4.46
C ASP A 130 6.55 11.17 3.96
N PHE A 131 5.94 10.06 4.39
CA PHE A 131 6.26 8.73 3.87
C PHE A 131 5.87 8.56 2.39
N ALA A 132 4.68 9.01 2.00
CA ALA A 132 4.21 8.89 0.61
C ALA A 132 5.12 9.63 -0.39
N ARG A 133 5.66 10.78 0.03
CA ARG A 133 6.54 11.63 -0.80
C ARG A 133 7.99 11.14 -0.80
N ASP A 134 8.57 10.98 0.38
CA ASP A 134 10.02 10.82 0.55
C ASP A 134 10.41 9.42 1.05
N GLY A 135 9.44 8.58 1.41
CA GLY A 135 9.69 7.30 2.08
C GLY A 135 10.22 7.44 3.50
N LYS A 136 10.14 8.65 4.08
CA LYS A 136 10.58 8.94 5.46
C LYS A 136 9.66 8.23 6.45
N LYS A 137 10.25 7.42 7.32
CA LYS A 137 9.53 6.78 8.43
C LYS A 137 9.31 7.80 9.56
N LYS A 138 8.28 7.55 10.37
CA LYS A 138 8.03 8.23 11.63
C LYS A 138 9.30 8.25 12.46
N GLU A 139 9.66 9.44 12.92
CA GLU A 139 10.76 9.64 13.85
C GLU A 139 10.32 9.07 15.20
N SER A 140 11.12 8.17 15.77
CA SER A 140 10.88 7.70 17.13
C SER A 140 10.93 8.91 18.05
N ASP A 141 9.85 9.16 18.81
CA ASP A 141 9.89 10.17 19.87
C ASP A 141 11.16 9.94 20.70
N PRO A 142 11.99 10.98 20.93
CA PRO A 142 13.15 10.83 21.79
C PRO A 142 12.66 10.30 23.13
N ASP A 143 13.30 9.23 23.61
CA ASP A 143 13.00 8.66 24.92
C ASP A 143 13.05 9.82 25.93
N PRO A 144 11.98 10.06 26.72
CA PRO A 144 12.00 11.13 27.72
C PRO A 144 13.10 10.93 28.79
N ASN A 145 13.88 9.84 28.73
CA ASN A 145 14.96 9.51 29.64
C ASN A 145 16.38 9.55 29.03
N ASP A 146 16.59 10.13 27.83
CA ASP A 146 17.94 10.37 27.26
C ASP A 146 18.39 11.83 27.43
#